data_AF-A0A498CSH1-F1
#
_entry.id   AF-A0A498CSH1-F1
#
_cell.length_a   1.000
_cell.length_b   1.000
_cell.length_c   1.000
_cell.angle_alpha   90.00
_cell.angle_beta   90.00
_cell.angle_gamma   90.00
#
_symmetry.space_group_name_H-M   'P 1'
#
loop_
_entity.id
_entity.type
_entity.pdbx_description
1 polymer ?
#
loop_
_entity_poly.entity_id
_entity_poly.type
_entity_poly.pdbx_seq_one_letter_code
_entity_poly.pdbx_strand_id
1 'polypeptide(L)'
;MRNAILLTLVGIVAVSLLTVGVVYALPQESPAEFSSGASAEALSSEDTSGYPYLLRSYDGKLAVFTDDLVEPDLVFDVYVRTLPEYDQQQLERGVRVKDYDKLTALIEDYIS
;
A
#
# COMPACT_ATOMS: atom_id res chain seq x y z
N MET A 1 47.59 19.24 -14.18
CA MET A 1 46.40 18.91 -14.99
C MET A 1 45.32 18.46 -13.99
N ARG A 2 44.50 19.29 -13.32
CA ARG A 2 43.54 20.30 -13.76
C ARG A 2 42.70 19.81 -14.94
N ASN A 3 41.66 19.02 -14.66
CA ASN A 3 40.24 19.38 -14.84
C ASN A 3 39.32 18.14 -14.96
N ALA A 4 38.21 18.19 -14.22
CA ALA A 4 36.87 17.70 -14.56
C ALA A 4 36.63 16.21 -14.83
N ILE A 5 35.95 15.53 -13.90
CA ILE A 5 34.77 14.70 -14.22
C ILE A 5 33.74 14.84 -13.07
N LEU A 6 33.03 15.96 -13.10
CA LEU A 6 31.65 16.05 -12.64
C LEU A 6 30.79 15.22 -13.63
N LEU A 7 29.73 14.57 -13.13
CA LEU A 7 28.63 13.91 -13.86
C LEU A 7 28.90 12.48 -14.36
N THR A 8 28.33 11.50 -13.65
CA THR A 8 27.43 10.48 -14.23
C THR A 8 26.67 9.78 -13.09
N LEU A 9 25.85 10.58 -12.40
CA LEU A 9 24.56 10.12 -11.90
C LEU A 9 23.69 9.81 -13.12
N VAL A 10 22.88 8.74 -13.05
CA VAL A 10 22.00 8.14 -14.08
C VAL A 10 22.59 6.84 -14.66
N GLY A 11 22.01 5.70 -14.25
CA GLY A 11 22.24 4.43 -14.96
C GLY A 11 22.21 3.14 -14.13
N ILE A 12 21.75 3.11 -12.87
CA ILE A 12 21.45 1.85 -12.17
C ILE A 12 19.94 1.70 -12.04
N VAL A 13 19.27 1.74 -13.18
CA VAL A 13 17.91 1.23 -13.35
C VAL A 13 18.00 0.41 -14.62
N ALA A 14 17.81 -0.90 -14.50
CA ALA A 14 17.62 -1.90 -15.58
C ALA A 14 18.59 -3.10 -15.63
N VAL A 15 19.32 -3.46 -14.57
CA VAL A 15 20.02 -4.77 -14.53
C VAL A 15 19.85 -5.45 -13.17
N SER A 16 18.68 -6.06 -12.96
CA SER A 16 18.48 -7.18 -12.03
C SER A 16 17.22 -7.98 -12.39
N LEU A 17 16.98 -8.18 -13.70
CA LEU A 17 15.87 -9.00 -14.21
C LEU A 17 16.35 -10.23 -15.01
N LEU A 18 17.61 -10.66 -14.84
CA LEU A 18 18.17 -11.75 -15.65
C LEU A 18 19.08 -12.70 -14.85
N THR A 19 18.53 -13.34 -13.81
CA THR A 19 18.94 -14.66 -13.31
C THR A 19 17.73 -15.15 -12.51
N VAL A 20 16.87 -16.04 -12.97
CA VAL A 20 17.10 -17.48 -13.07
C VAL A 20 16.12 -18.04 -14.10
N GLY A 21 16.58 -18.18 -15.33
CA GLY A 21 15.96 -19.05 -16.30
C GLY A 21 17.01 -20.07 -16.72
N VAL A 22 16.59 -21.34 -16.79
CA VAL A 22 17.33 -22.48 -17.35
C VAL A 22 18.14 -23.30 -16.34
N VAL A 23 17.46 -24.23 -15.65
CA VAL A 23 18.02 -25.55 -15.36
C VAL A 23 17.10 -26.59 -16.02
N TYR A 24 17.68 -27.30 -16.97
CA TYR A 24 17.07 -28.22 -17.92
C TYR A 24 16.61 -29.54 -17.27
N ALA A 25 15.43 -29.98 -17.73
CA ALA A 25 15.08 -31.36 -18.09
C ALA A 25 15.48 -32.53 -17.16
N LEU A 26 14.54 -32.92 -16.29
CA LEU A 26 14.29 -34.33 -15.95
C LEU A 26 12.77 -34.59 -16.02
N PRO A 27 12.32 -35.75 -16.54
CA PRO A 27 10.90 -36.08 -16.61
C PRO A 27 10.42 -36.44 -15.21
N GLN A 28 9.77 -35.50 -14.53
CA GLN A 28 9.16 -35.77 -13.23
C GLN A 28 7.82 -36.47 -13.47
N GLU A 29 7.78 -37.72 -13.03
CA GLU A 29 6.62 -38.61 -13.04
C GLU A 29 5.37 -37.90 -12.53
N SER A 30 4.34 -37.88 -13.38
CA SER A 30 2.98 -37.55 -12.99
C SER A 30 2.46 -38.65 -12.06
N PRO A 31 1.83 -38.26 -10.94
CA PRO A 31 0.45 -38.66 -10.83
C PRO A 31 -0.46 -37.56 -10.30
N ALA A 32 -1.61 -37.46 -10.98
CA ALA A 32 -2.90 -37.03 -10.47
C ALA A 32 -3.09 -35.55 -10.11
N GLU A 33 -3.69 -34.85 -11.06
CA GLU A 33 -4.83 -33.95 -10.87
C GLU A 33 -5.31 -33.73 -9.43
N PHE A 34 -5.06 -32.52 -8.92
CA PHE A 34 -6.10 -31.74 -8.26
C PHE A 34 -6.09 -30.34 -8.88
N SER A 35 -6.95 -30.19 -9.88
CA SER A 35 -7.53 -28.90 -10.18
C SER A 35 -8.31 -28.39 -8.97
N SER A 36 -8.41 -27.07 -8.87
CA SER A 36 -9.42 -26.33 -8.10
C SER A 36 -9.05 -26.03 -6.65
N GLY A 37 -8.70 -24.76 -6.44
CA GLY A 37 -8.56 -24.20 -5.11
C GLY A 37 -7.50 -23.11 -5.00
N ALA A 38 -7.37 -22.24 -6.00
CA ALA A 38 -7.06 -20.85 -5.68
C ALA A 38 -8.23 -20.35 -4.83
N SER A 39 -8.20 -20.69 -3.54
CA SER A 39 -8.93 -19.98 -2.53
C SER A 39 -8.20 -18.64 -2.41
N ALA A 40 -8.43 -17.78 -3.40
CA ALA A 40 -8.63 -16.38 -3.12
C ALA A 40 -9.81 -16.36 -2.15
N GLU A 41 -9.54 -16.67 -0.88
CA GLU A 41 -10.52 -16.52 0.18
C GLU A 41 -10.81 -15.05 0.21
N ALA A 42 -12.01 -14.76 -0.29
CA ALA A 42 -12.60 -13.47 -0.49
C ALA A 42 -12.08 -12.50 0.56
N LEU A 43 -11.37 -11.48 0.09
CA LEU A 43 -11.32 -10.20 0.79
C LEU A 43 -12.77 -9.93 1.17
N SER A 44 -13.08 -10.07 2.45
CA SER A 44 -14.40 -9.76 2.95
C SER A 44 -14.59 -8.31 2.54
N SER A 45 -15.44 -8.07 1.54
CA SER A 45 -16.01 -6.76 1.30
C SER A 45 -16.73 -6.44 2.60
N GLU A 46 -16.01 -5.85 3.55
CA GLU A 46 -16.60 -5.29 4.74
C GLU A 46 -17.72 -4.40 4.21
N ASP A 47 -18.95 -4.68 4.65
CA ASP A 47 -20.11 -3.91 4.24
C ASP A 47 -19.89 -2.47 4.72
N THR A 48 -19.28 -1.66 3.86
CA THR A 48 -19.02 -0.24 4.07
C THR A 48 -20.27 0.59 3.82
N SER A 49 -21.43 -0.06 3.67
CA SER A 49 -22.75 0.53 3.42
C SER A 49 -23.09 1.58 4.48
N GLY A 50 -22.70 2.82 4.21
CA GLY A 50 -22.93 4.00 5.05
C GLY A 50 -21.68 4.72 5.56
N TYR A 51 -20.48 4.19 5.35
CA TYR A 51 -19.20 4.83 5.71
C TYR A 51 -18.16 4.63 4.59
N PRO A 52 -18.27 5.39 3.49
CA PRO A 52 -17.45 5.18 2.29
C PRO A 52 -16.01 5.67 2.44
N TYR A 53 -15.63 6.28 3.56
CA TYR A 53 -14.28 6.78 3.80
C TYR A 53 -13.68 6.14 5.03
N LEU A 54 -12.43 5.74 4.95
CA LEU A 54 -11.63 5.20 6.04
C LEU A 54 -10.30 5.95 6.11
N LEU A 55 -10.00 6.63 7.22
CA LEU A 55 -8.68 7.17 7.49
C LEU A 55 -7.87 6.17 8.32
N ARG A 56 -6.64 5.90 7.90
CA ARG A 56 -5.69 5.08 8.67
C ARG A 56 -4.25 5.41 8.31
N SER A 57 -3.31 4.79 9.01
CA SER A 57 -1.90 4.82 8.62
C SER A 57 -1.63 3.92 7.41
N TYR A 58 -0.85 4.44 6.46
CA TYR A 58 -0.30 3.73 5.32
C TYR A 58 1.14 4.19 5.09
N ASP A 59 2.10 3.26 5.09
CA ASP A 59 3.54 3.57 5.02
C ASP A 59 4.00 4.61 6.08
N GLY A 60 3.36 4.57 7.26
CA GLY A 60 3.59 5.53 8.35
C GLY A 60 3.02 6.93 8.11
N LYS A 61 2.28 7.13 7.03
CA LYS A 61 1.64 8.40 6.66
C LYS A 61 0.11 8.34 6.78
N LEU A 62 -0.53 9.50 6.88
CA LEU A 62 -1.99 9.61 6.89
C LEU A 62 -2.54 9.29 5.49
N ALA A 63 -3.51 8.37 5.41
CA ALA A 63 -4.10 7.97 4.15
C ALA A 63 -5.62 7.76 4.26
N VAL A 64 -6.31 7.92 3.13
CA VAL A 64 -7.75 7.75 2.98
C VAL A 64 -8.03 6.61 2.01
N PHE A 65 -8.92 5.73 2.42
CA PHE A 65 -9.37 4.56 1.67
C PHE A 65 -10.88 4.68 1.44
N THR A 66 -11.34 4.17 0.31
CA THR A 66 -12.76 4.21 -0.09
C THR A 66 -13.30 2.79 -0.33
N ASP A 67 -13.40 2.37 -1.58
CA ASP A 67 -14.07 1.12 -2.00
C ASP A 67 -13.16 -0.11 -1.82
N ASP A 68 -11.92 -0.04 -2.32
CA ASP A 68 -11.06 -1.22 -2.40
C ASP A 68 -10.43 -1.58 -1.04
N LEU A 69 -10.36 -0.63 -0.08
CA LEU A 69 -9.75 -0.74 1.27
C LEU A 69 -8.31 -1.30 1.34
N VAL A 70 -7.75 -1.75 0.22
CA VAL A 70 -6.42 -2.34 0.05
C VAL A 70 -5.42 -1.26 -0.31
N GLU A 71 -5.76 -0.39 -1.26
CA GLU A 71 -4.94 0.73 -1.68
C GLU A 71 -5.58 2.06 -1.26
N PRO A 72 -4.79 3.02 -0.77
CA PRO A 72 -5.30 4.33 -0.43
C PRO A 72 -5.60 5.12 -1.69
N ASP A 73 -6.75 5.79 -1.70
CA ASP A 73 -7.14 6.74 -2.74
C ASP A 73 -6.33 8.04 -2.61
N LEU A 74 -6.02 8.42 -1.37
CA LEU A 74 -5.22 9.59 -1.03
C LEU A 74 -4.19 9.26 0.05
N VAL A 75 -2.96 9.74 -0.13
CA VAL A 75 -1.90 9.68 0.88
C VAL A 75 -1.36 11.09 1.10
N PHE A 76 -1.41 11.57 2.33
CA PHE A 76 -0.89 12.87 2.74
C PHE A 76 0.57 12.74 3.16
N ASP A 77 1.39 13.76 2.92
CA ASP A 77 2.78 13.80 3.38
C ASP A 77 2.88 14.19 4.86
N VAL A 78 2.12 13.49 5.70
CA VAL A 78 2.04 13.72 7.14
C VAL A 78 2.28 12.39 7.84
N TYR A 79 3.34 12.35 8.66
CA TYR A 79 3.71 11.14 9.38
C TYR A 79 2.79 10.94 10.59
N VAL A 80 2.13 9.79 10.69
CA VAL A 80 1.20 9.52 11.81
C VAL A 80 1.93 9.62 13.16
N ARG A 81 3.19 9.18 13.23
CA ARG A 81 4.04 9.29 14.44
C ARG A 81 4.27 10.71 14.95
N THR A 82 4.03 11.75 14.13
CA THR A 82 4.17 13.15 14.56
C THR A 82 2.87 13.73 15.10
N LEU A 83 1.75 13.02 14.94
CA LEU A 83 0.45 13.38 15.50
C LEU A 83 0.41 13.08 17.01
N PRO A 84 -0.56 13.64 17.77
CA PRO A 84 -0.77 13.27 19.16
C PRO A 84 -1.03 11.76 19.34
N GLU A 85 -0.61 11.20 20.48
CA GLU A 85 -0.73 9.74 20.76
C GLU A 85 -2.17 9.24 20.67
N TYR A 86 -3.14 10.09 21.02
CA TYR A 86 -4.56 9.76 20.89
C TYR A 86 -4.94 9.52 19.42
N ASP A 87 -4.52 10.41 18.52
CA ASP A 87 -4.82 10.34 17.09
C ASP A 87 -4.11 9.20 16.40
N GLN A 88 -2.87 8.93 16.80
CA GLN A 88 -2.13 7.73 16.36
C GLN A 88 -2.96 6.47 16.61
N GLN A 89 -3.46 6.28 17.83
CA GLN A 89 -4.26 5.11 18.19
C GLN A 89 -5.62 5.06 17.48
N GLN A 90 -6.19 6.20 17.09
CA GLN A 90 -7.42 6.25 16.28
C GLN A 90 -7.12 5.79 14.85
N LEU A 91 -6.05 6.31 14.24
CA LEU A 91 -5.63 5.98 12.88
C LEU A 91 -5.09 4.56 12.74
N GLU A 92 -4.52 3.99 13.81
CA GLU A 92 -4.14 2.57 13.85
C GLU A 92 -5.36 1.64 13.82
N ARG A 93 -6.46 2.03 14.50
CA ARG A 93 -7.73 1.28 14.47
C ARG A 93 -8.53 1.52 13.19
N GLY A 94 -8.29 2.64 12.53
CA GLY A 94 -9.04 3.08 11.36
C GLY A 94 -10.27 3.89 11.75
N VAL A 95 -10.40 5.08 11.17
CA VAL A 95 -11.50 6.02 11.43
C VAL A 95 -12.43 6.02 10.22
N ARG A 96 -13.64 5.48 10.41
CA ARG A 96 -14.67 5.46 9.37
C ARG A 96 -15.50 6.72 9.36
N VAL A 97 -15.73 7.27 8.18
CA VAL A 97 -16.44 8.53 7.99
C VAL A 97 -17.49 8.38 6.89
N LYS A 98 -18.68 8.90 7.17
CA LYS A 98 -19.84 8.84 6.27
C LYS A 98 -19.85 9.98 5.24
N ASP A 99 -19.49 11.17 5.70
CA ASP A 99 -19.73 12.43 5.00
C ASP A 99 -18.40 13.07 4.59
N TYR A 100 -18.33 13.63 3.39
CA TYR A 100 -17.12 14.29 2.87
C TYR A 100 -16.71 15.52 3.70
N ASP A 101 -17.66 16.32 4.18
CA ASP A 101 -17.38 17.46 5.07
C ASP A 101 -16.69 17.03 6.36
N LYS A 102 -17.13 15.92 6.95
CA LYS A 102 -16.50 15.37 8.17
C LYS A 102 -15.12 14.80 7.88
N LEU A 103 -14.94 14.16 6.72
CA LEU A 103 -13.64 13.67 6.29
C LEU A 103 -12.65 14.82 6.19
N THR A 104 -13.05 15.90 5.50
CA THR A 104 -12.22 17.09 5.32
C THR A 104 -11.87 17.72 6.66
N ALA A 105 -12.86 17.92 7.54
CA ALA A 105 -12.62 18.50 8.86
C ALA A 105 -11.64 17.67 9.71
N LEU A 106 -11.71 16.33 9.64
CA LEU A 106 -10.75 15.45 10.32
C LEU A 106 -9.34 15.56 9.73
N ILE A 107 -9.24 15.62 8.41
CA ILE A 107 -7.95 15.81 7.73
C ILE A 107 -7.34 17.14 8.15
N GLU A 108 -8.12 18.23 8.13
CA GLU A 108 -7.68 19.57 8.55
C GLU A 108 -7.15 19.56 9.99
N ASP A 109 -7.83 18.86 10.90
CA ASP A 109 -7.40 18.71 12.30
C ASP A 109 -6.05 17.97 12.40
N TYR A 110 -5.83 16.91 11.61
CA TYR A 110 -4.57 16.17 11.61
C TYR A 110 -3.40 16.91 10.95
N ILE A 111 -3.65 17.93 10.14
CA ILE A 111 -2.60 18.65 9.39
C ILE A 111 -2.42 20.11 9.81
N SER A 112 -3.13 20.55 10.87
CA SER A 112 -3.07 21.93 11.38
C SER A 112 -1.78 22.26 12.15
#